data_AF-T0SAP7-F1
#
_entry.id   AF-T0SAP7-F1
#
_cell.length_a   1.000
_cell.length_b   1.000
_cell.length_c   1.000
_cell.angle_alpha   90.00
_cell.angle_beta   90.00
_cell.angle_gamma   90.00
#
_symmetry.space_group_name_H-M   'P 1'
#
loop_
_entity.id
_entity.type
_entity.pdbx_description
1 polymer ?
#
loop_
_entity_poly.entity_id
_entity_poly.type
_entity_poly.pdbx_seq_one_letter_code
_entity_poly.pdbx_strand_id
1 'polypeptide(L)'
;MSLSLDKSEESVFLRFAARFCGVKTSSAAHGDIRLKLGNVILNETNTIVRYFARAADRELELSGTTPLEQAEISEWMSVASNQRANESLNNKGQWSLLDAHLASRVYFVGNRPTLADATLFYVIYKAFVKSHGAVSKHVNLRRWFNQLQHTVGIRGFETMPIIDVAVHQHLLMVHTTTTAPAADKKAPVTDEAAPASKAKPDAKTDGKAKKEDKPKKEKKAAAPAPVVDAQPDITKLDIRVGKIVKVWKHETADKLYCEEIDVGEDAPRQIASGLVKHYSLEQMEGRMCLVMCNLKARALVGFKSHGMVLCAVKTDADGTEKVAFVEPPAGAKPGERIVYEGLTGEPLSPAQVEKQKVLVTAGEGLKSDATGIAMWKDHKFMTSAGPCSSPSITNGILR
;
A
#
# COMPACT_ATOMS: atom_id res chain seq x y z
N MET A 1 7.02 41.47 6.69
CA MET A 1 7.70 40.27 7.20
C MET A 1 9.16 40.36 6.79
N SER A 2 10.11 40.21 7.71
CA SER A 2 11.55 40.27 7.40
C SER A 2 12.21 38.97 7.85
N LEU A 3 12.79 38.24 6.89
CA LEU A 3 13.52 37.00 7.16
C LEU A 3 15.02 37.28 7.13
N SER A 4 15.67 37.08 8.28
CA SER A 4 17.12 37.12 8.44
C SER A 4 17.65 35.70 8.30
N LEU A 5 18.61 35.52 7.41
CA LEU A 5 19.20 34.22 7.08
C LEU A 5 20.73 34.32 7.20
N ASP A 6 21.32 33.34 7.85
CA ASP A 6 22.77 33.14 7.88
C ASP A 6 23.25 32.35 6.65
N LYS A 7 24.50 31.86 6.69
CA LYS A 7 25.09 31.01 5.64
C LYS A 7 24.96 29.51 5.95
N SER A 8 24.15 29.11 6.94
CA SER A 8 24.00 27.71 7.34
C SER A 8 23.13 26.91 6.37
N GLU A 9 23.18 25.58 6.49
CA GLU A 9 22.28 24.69 5.74
C GLU A 9 20.81 24.88 6.11
N GLU A 10 20.54 25.37 7.32
CA GLU A 10 19.20 25.62 7.81
C GLU A 10 18.58 26.85 7.13
N SER A 11 19.41 27.84 6.80
CA SER A 11 19.00 28.96 5.95
C SER A 11 18.66 28.53 4.52
N VAL A 12 19.37 27.56 3.96
CA VAL A 12 19.05 26.98 2.64
C VAL A 12 17.72 26.22 2.71
N PHE A 13 17.49 25.46 3.80
CA PHE A 13 16.22 24.79 4.06
C PHE A 13 15.04 25.78 4.17
N LEU A 14 15.22 26.90 4.86
CA LEU A 14 14.16 27.91 4.98
C LEU A 14 13.83 28.57 3.64
N ARG A 15 14.81 28.81 2.77
CA ARG A 15 14.56 29.28 1.39
C ARG A 15 13.78 28.25 0.58
N PHE A 16 14.15 26.98 0.69
CA PHE A 16 13.42 25.87 0.07
C PHE A 16 11.97 25.82 0.56
N ALA A 17 11.75 25.83 1.87
CA ALA A 17 10.42 25.75 2.47
C ALA A 17 9.55 26.96 2.11
N ALA A 18 10.13 28.17 2.10
CA ALA A 18 9.42 29.36 1.67
C ALA A 18 8.98 29.26 0.20
N ARG A 19 9.86 28.82 -0.69
CA ARG A 19 9.54 28.57 -2.11
C ARG A 19 8.44 27.53 -2.25
N PHE A 20 8.51 26.42 -1.51
CA PHE A 20 7.49 25.38 -1.50
C PHE A 20 6.11 25.91 -1.08
N CYS A 21 6.08 26.78 -0.07
CA CYS A 21 4.85 27.45 0.36
C CYS A 21 4.35 28.49 -0.65
N GLY A 22 5.22 29.03 -1.51
CA GLY A 22 4.92 30.11 -2.44
C GLY A 22 5.23 31.51 -1.89
N VAL A 23 6.02 31.60 -0.82
CA VAL A 23 6.43 32.87 -0.19
C VAL A 23 7.72 33.37 -0.81
N LYS A 24 7.71 34.62 -1.28
CA LYS A 24 8.93 35.31 -1.72
C LYS A 24 9.70 35.80 -0.49
N THR A 25 10.91 35.29 -0.28
CA THR A 25 11.79 35.75 0.77
C THR A 25 12.70 36.86 0.23
N SER A 26 12.44 38.12 0.58
CA SER A 26 13.45 39.17 0.43
C SER A 26 14.50 38.98 1.52
N SER A 27 15.72 38.58 1.15
CA SER A 27 16.82 38.38 2.09
C SER A 27 17.23 39.72 2.70
N ALA A 28 16.74 40.01 3.90
CA ALA A 28 17.12 41.20 4.63
C ALA A 28 18.04 40.80 5.78
N ALA A 29 19.30 41.21 5.65
CA ALA A 29 20.37 41.16 6.64
C ALA A 29 21.08 39.81 6.87
N HIS A 30 22.41 39.92 6.95
CA HIS A 30 23.32 38.92 7.52
C HIS A 30 23.10 38.85 9.04
N GLY A 31 22.80 37.67 9.58
CA GLY A 31 22.63 37.45 11.01
C GLY A 31 21.95 36.11 11.29
N ASP A 32 21.71 35.80 12.58
CA ASP A 32 21.08 34.56 13.00
C ASP A 32 19.70 34.35 12.34
N ILE A 33 19.31 33.08 12.23
CA ILE A 33 18.03 32.67 11.65
C ILE A 33 16.89 33.22 12.52
N ARG A 34 16.16 34.18 11.98
CA ARG A 34 14.97 34.73 12.63
C ARG A 34 13.99 35.32 11.63
N LEU A 35 12.72 35.18 11.96
CA LEU A 35 11.63 35.81 11.23
C LEU A 35 10.97 36.89 12.09
N LYS A 36 11.04 38.14 11.62
CA LYS A 36 10.43 39.29 12.30
C LYS A 36 9.06 39.64 11.69
N LEU A 37 8.05 39.65 12.54
CA LEU A 37 6.65 39.96 12.25
C LEU A 37 6.20 41.12 13.14
N GLY A 38 6.49 42.35 12.72
CA GLY A 38 6.30 43.54 13.56
C GLY A 38 7.17 43.45 14.82
N ASN A 39 6.52 43.26 15.98
CA ASN A 39 7.18 43.13 17.28
C ASN A 39 7.47 41.67 17.69
N VAL A 40 6.96 40.68 16.96
CA VAL A 40 7.18 39.26 17.25
C VAL A 40 8.37 38.74 16.46
N ILE A 41 9.23 37.95 17.12
CA ILE A 41 10.38 37.30 16.50
C ILE A 41 10.21 35.80 16.66
N LEU A 42 10.25 35.07 15.55
CA LEU A 42 10.24 33.60 15.52
C LEU A 42 11.65 33.12 15.19
N ASN A 43 12.18 32.24 16.04
CA ASN A 43 13.54 31.69 15.90
C ASN A 43 13.53 30.20 15.53
N GLU A 44 12.43 29.49 15.83
CA GLU A 44 12.34 28.05 15.62
C GLU A 44 11.92 27.73 14.18
N THR A 45 12.67 26.85 13.54
CA THR A 45 12.59 26.57 12.11
C THR A 45 11.22 26.01 11.70
N ASN A 46 10.65 25.03 12.40
CA ASN A 46 9.35 24.47 12.04
C ASN A 46 8.23 25.51 12.23
N THR A 47 8.34 26.38 13.22
CA THR A 47 7.40 27.49 13.47
C THR A 47 7.46 28.51 12.34
N ILE A 48 8.66 28.86 11.87
CA ILE A 48 8.85 29.73 10.70
C ILE A 48 8.24 29.08 9.45
N VAL A 49 8.46 27.79 9.23
CA VAL A 49 7.92 27.04 8.07
C VAL A 49 6.38 26.98 8.10
N ARG A 50 5.77 26.69 9.25
CA ARG A 50 4.30 26.75 9.40
C ARG A 50 3.77 28.15 9.13
N TYR A 51 4.49 29.19 9.58
CA TYR A 51 4.12 30.55 9.28
C TYR A 51 4.18 30.86 7.78
N PHE A 52 5.12 30.29 7.01
CA PHE A 52 5.12 30.45 5.55
C PHE A 52 3.85 29.91 4.89
N ALA A 53 3.36 28.75 5.33
CA ALA A 53 2.10 28.20 4.81
C ALA A 53 0.92 29.15 5.08
N ARG A 54 0.88 29.76 6.27
CA ARG A 54 -0.12 30.77 6.64
C ARG A 54 0.01 32.07 5.85
N ALA A 55 1.24 32.55 5.65
CA ALA A 55 1.51 33.76 4.88
C ALA A 55 1.16 33.61 3.40
N ALA A 56 1.18 32.39 2.87
CA ALA A 56 0.79 32.06 1.50
C ALA A 56 -0.71 31.74 1.33
N ASP A 57 -1.52 31.86 2.39
CA ASP A 57 -2.94 31.46 2.42
C ASP A 57 -3.17 29.97 2.07
N ARG A 58 -2.19 29.12 2.40
CA ARG A 58 -2.18 27.67 2.15
C ARG A 58 -2.04 26.87 3.44
N GLU A 59 -2.49 27.42 4.58
CA GLU A 59 -2.34 26.78 5.89
C GLU A 59 -3.12 25.46 5.99
N LEU A 60 -4.42 25.48 5.61
CA LEU A 60 -5.26 24.29 5.63
C LEU A 60 -4.77 23.22 4.66
N GLU A 61 -4.18 23.65 3.55
CA GLU A 61 -3.43 22.78 2.67
C GLU A 61 -2.20 22.27 3.44
N LEU A 62 -1.12 23.02 3.53
CA LEU A 62 0.18 22.46 3.89
C LEU A 62 0.30 21.96 5.34
N SER A 63 -0.50 22.48 6.28
CA SER A 63 -0.48 22.11 7.71
C SER A 63 -1.58 21.13 8.12
N GLY A 64 -2.53 20.80 7.24
CA GLY A 64 -3.60 19.82 7.51
C GLY A 64 -4.96 20.45 7.87
N THR A 65 -6.02 19.73 7.53
CA THR A 65 -7.42 20.19 7.69
C THR A 65 -8.05 19.71 9.00
N THR A 66 -7.65 18.55 9.48
CA THR A 66 -8.15 17.96 10.73
C THR A 66 -7.10 18.06 11.83
N PRO A 67 -7.50 18.08 13.12
CA PRO A 67 -6.55 18.06 14.23
C PRO A 67 -5.62 16.84 14.18
N LEU A 68 -6.09 15.72 13.66
CA LEU A 68 -5.28 14.50 13.49
C LEU A 68 -4.21 14.70 12.41
N GLU A 69 -4.57 15.22 11.24
CA GLU A 69 -3.60 15.53 10.18
C GLU A 69 -2.54 16.54 10.65
N GLN A 70 -2.97 17.57 11.39
CA GLN A 70 -2.08 18.59 11.95
C GLN A 70 -1.05 17.98 12.93
N ALA A 71 -1.49 16.99 13.72
CA ALA A 71 -0.61 16.26 14.62
C ALA A 71 0.38 15.36 13.85
N GLU A 72 -0.10 14.57 12.87
CA GLU A 72 0.76 13.72 12.03
C GLU A 72 1.80 14.57 11.27
N ILE A 73 1.40 15.72 10.71
CA ILE A 73 2.31 16.62 9.99
C ILE A 73 3.39 17.15 10.94
N SER A 74 2.99 17.54 12.15
CA SER A 74 3.92 18.04 13.16
C SER A 74 4.92 16.98 13.63
N GLU A 75 4.47 15.72 13.76
CA GLU A 75 5.35 14.58 14.05
C GLU A 75 6.41 14.43 12.96
N TRP A 76 6.01 14.35 11.69
CA TRP A 76 6.95 14.18 10.57
C TRP A 76 7.90 15.36 10.38
N MET A 77 7.45 16.60 10.61
CA MET A 77 8.32 17.77 10.64
C MET A 77 9.37 17.68 11.76
N SER A 78 9.01 17.09 12.90
CA SER A 78 9.93 16.91 14.03
C SER A 78 10.95 15.81 13.72
N VAL A 79 10.51 14.72 13.07
CA VAL A 79 11.40 13.67 12.53
C VAL A 79 12.40 14.27 11.54
N ALA A 80 11.94 15.09 10.59
CA ALA A 80 12.81 15.75 9.62
C ALA A 80 13.82 16.69 10.30
N SER A 81 13.40 17.51 11.27
CA SER A 81 14.31 18.38 12.02
C SER A 81 15.38 17.58 12.78
N ASN A 82 15.00 16.49 13.44
CA ASN A 82 15.93 15.63 14.16
C ASN A 82 16.95 14.97 13.22
N GLN A 83 16.53 14.59 12.01
CA GLN A 83 17.42 14.02 11.00
C GLN A 83 18.37 15.05 10.38
N ARG A 84 17.93 16.31 10.20
CA ARG A 84 18.82 17.41 9.77
C ARG A 84 19.91 17.69 10.79
N ALA A 85 19.56 17.70 12.08
CA ALA A 85 20.51 17.99 13.15
C ALA A 85 21.61 16.92 13.32
N ASN A 86 21.31 15.65 13.01
CA ASN A 86 22.20 14.52 13.31
C ASN A 86 22.93 13.92 12.09
N GLU A 87 22.74 14.46 10.87
CA GLU A 87 23.32 13.96 9.60
C GLU A 87 23.18 12.42 9.37
N SER A 88 22.25 11.77 10.06
CA SER A 88 22.18 10.31 10.17
C SER A 88 21.14 9.70 9.22
N LEU A 89 21.27 9.95 7.92
CA LEU A 89 20.44 9.30 6.90
C LEU A 89 20.96 7.91 6.51
N ASN A 90 21.98 7.37 7.20
CA ASN A 90 22.66 6.14 6.79
C ASN A 90 22.19 4.87 7.53
N ASN A 91 21.15 4.95 8.34
CA ASN A 91 20.59 3.77 8.99
C ASN A 91 19.60 3.10 8.03
N LYS A 92 20.00 1.97 7.42
CA LYS A 92 19.16 1.10 6.57
C LYS A 92 17.75 0.84 7.14
N GLY A 93 17.59 0.89 8.47
CA GLY A 93 16.30 0.77 9.15
C GLY A 93 15.34 1.95 8.90
N GLN A 94 15.83 3.19 8.80
CA GLN A 94 14.98 4.36 8.59
C GLN A 94 14.33 4.35 7.19
N TRP A 95 15.11 4.03 6.15
CA TRP A 95 14.60 3.88 4.78
C TRP A 95 13.48 2.85 4.69
N SER A 96 13.65 1.72 5.38
CA SER A 96 12.65 0.64 5.42
C SER A 96 11.38 1.09 6.14
N LEU A 97 11.49 1.87 7.21
CA LEU A 97 10.34 2.40 7.95
C LEU A 97 9.56 3.44 7.13
N LEU A 98 10.26 4.36 6.45
CA LEU A 98 9.62 5.33 5.56
C LEU A 98 8.94 4.64 4.37
N ASP A 99 9.59 3.63 3.77
CA ASP A 99 9.01 2.86 2.67
C ASP A 99 7.76 2.08 3.11
N ALA A 100 7.79 1.48 4.31
CA ALA A 100 6.64 0.79 4.89
C ALA A 100 5.47 1.75 5.18
N HIS A 101 5.75 2.96 5.68
CA HIS A 101 4.73 3.98 5.89
C HIS A 101 4.08 4.42 4.57
N LEU A 102 4.88 4.54 3.51
CA LEU A 102 4.44 4.91 2.17
C LEU A 102 3.82 3.74 1.38
N ALA A 103 3.84 2.50 1.89
CA ALA A 103 3.28 1.34 1.20
C ALA A 103 1.76 1.44 0.96
N SER A 104 1.06 2.15 1.84
CA SER A 104 -0.40 2.37 1.74
C SER A 104 -0.79 3.83 1.49
N ARG A 105 0.19 4.73 1.36
CA ARG A 105 -0.04 6.18 1.29
C ARG A 105 0.67 6.80 0.08
N VAL A 106 0.09 7.83 -0.53
CA VAL A 106 0.74 8.56 -1.64
C VAL A 106 1.74 9.59 -1.10
N TYR A 107 1.36 10.27 -0.02
CA TYR A 107 2.13 11.27 0.72
C TYR A 107 2.20 10.85 2.20
N PHE A 108 3.05 11.49 3.00
CA PHE A 108 3.17 11.13 4.41
C PHE A 108 1.87 11.34 5.20
N VAL A 109 1.17 12.44 4.90
CA VAL A 109 -0.11 12.79 5.51
C VAL A 109 -1.10 13.24 4.44
N GLY A 110 -2.27 12.61 4.41
CA GLY A 110 -3.33 12.90 3.43
C GLY A 110 -3.00 12.46 1.99
N ASN A 111 -3.77 13.00 1.04
CA ASN A 111 -3.68 12.67 -0.40
C ASN A 111 -3.06 13.78 -1.25
N ARG A 112 -2.25 14.66 -0.64
CA ARG A 112 -1.67 15.85 -1.27
C ARG A 112 -0.34 16.20 -0.60
N PRO A 113 0.56 16.93 -1.27
CA PRO A 113 1.84 17.30 -0.67
C PRO A 113 1.63 18.28 0.50
N THR A 114 2.28 18.00 1.62
CA THR A 114 2.19 18.79 2.86
C THR A 114 3.57 19.29 3.31
N LEU A 115 3.62 20.05 4.42
CA LEU A 115 4.90 20.43 5.05
C LEU A 115 5.70 19.20 5.50
N ALA A 116 5.03 18.10 5.89
CA ALA A 116 5.71 16.85 6.22
C ALA A 116 6.52 16.34 5.02
N ASP A 117 5.91 16.29 3.84
CA ASP A 117 6.59 15.82 2.62
C ASP A 117 7.74 16.74 2.22
N ALA A 118 7.54 18.06 2.23
CA ALA A 118 8.58 19.02 1.87
C ALA A 118 9.78 18.95 2.82
N THR A 119 9.50 18.91 4.14
CA THR A 119 10.56 18.84 5.15
C THR A 119 11.34 17.55 5.05
N LEU A 120 10.67 16.40 4.91
CA LEU A 120 11.33 15.10 4.73
C LEU A 120 12.09 15.00 3.40
N PHE A 121 11.51 15.50 2.31
CA PHE A 121 12.14 15.47 0.99
C PHE A 121 13.48 16.19 1.01
N TYR A 122 13.55 17.37 1.64
CA TYR A 122 14.79 18.12 1.75
C TYR A 122 15.91 17.34 2.45
N VAL A 123 15.56 16.62 3.52
CA VAL A 123 16.50 15.78 4.27
C VAL A 123 16.95 14.60 3.41
N ILE A 124 15.98 13.87 2.88
CA ILE A 124 16.20 12.63 2.11
C ILE A 124 17.00 12.90 0.84
N TYR A 125 16.82 14.07 0.20
CA TYR A 125 17.46 14.44 -1.06
C TYR A 125 18.98 14.20 -1.04
N LYS A 126 19.69 14.72 -0.04
CA LYS A 126 21.16 14.56 0.04
C LYS A 126 21.58 13.11 0.13
N ALA A 127 20.85 12.30 0.90
CA ALA A 127 21.18 10.90 1.04
C ALA A 127 20.75 10.08 -0.19
N PHE A 128 19.67 10.47 -0.86
CA PHE A 128 19.24 9.88 -2.12
C PHE A 128 20.29 10.08 -3.21
N VAL A 129 20.85 11.29 -3.34
CA VAL A 129 21.99 11.59 -4.23
C VAL A 129 23.19 10.73 -3.90
N LYS A 130 23.59 10.63 -2.61
CA LYS A 130 24.76 9.82 -2.23
C LYS A 130 24.57 8.33 -2.49
N SER A 131 23.33 7.85 -2.43
CA SER A 131 23.06 6.43 -2.34
C SER A 131 22.69 5.75 -3.65
N HIS A 132 22.39 6.49 -4.74
CA HIS A 132 22.11 6.14 -6.17
C HIS A 132 21.65 4.69 -6.55
N GLY A 133 22.14 3.62 -5.92
CA GLY A 133 21.66 2.24 -6.01
C GLY A 133 21.12 1.60 -4.72
N ALA A 134 21.36 2.12 -3.50
CA ALA A 134 20.88 1.50 -2.25
C ALA A 134 19.37 1.71 -2.02
N VAL A 135 18.82 2.83 -2.54
CA VAL A 135 17.36 3.09 -2.48
C VAL A 135 16.60 2.26 -3.51
N SER A 136 17.29 1.53 -4.40
CA SER A 136 16.65 0.68 -5.44
C SER A 136 15.61 -0.26 -4.86
N LYS A 137 15.87 -0.80 -3.65
CA LYS A 137 15.02 -1.73 -2.91
C LYS A 137 13.72 -1.11 -2.36
N HIS A 138 13.68 0.22 -2.20
CA HIS A 138 12.56 0.94 -1.58
C HIS A 138 11.68 1.56 -2.67
N VAL A 139 10.74 0.76 -3.20
CA VAL A 139 9.89 1.12 -4.34
C VAL A 139 8.95 2.29 -3.99
N ASN A 140 8.34 2.26 -2.81
CA ASN A 140 7.35 3.25 -2.41
C ASN A 140 8.00 4.60 -2.14
N LEU A 141 9.16 4.58 -1.50
CA LEU A 141 9.94 5.77 -1.24
C LEU A 141 10.52 6.38 -2.52
N ARG A 142 11.02 5.57 -3.46
CA ARG A 142 11.46 6.04 -4.78
C ARG A 142 10.32 6.68 -5.56
N ARG A 143 9.13 6.07 -5.55
CA ARG A 143 7.93 6.62 -6.18
C ARG A 143 7.58 7.99 -5.58
N TRP A 144 7.50 8.07 -4.25
CA TRP A 144 7.22 9.33 -3.55
C TRP A 144 8.28 10.39 -3.85
N PHE A 145 9.57 10.04 -3.81
CA PHE A 145 10.66 10.95 -4.11
C PHE A 145 10.57 11.50 -5.54
N ASN A 146 10.34 10.61 -6.52
CA ASN A 146 10.17 11.00 -7.92
C ASN A 146 8.95 11.90 -8.12
N GLN A 147 7.84 11.63 -7.43
CA GLN A 147 6.66 12.50 -7.47
C GLN A 147 6.95 13.90 -6.89
N LEU A 148 7.63 13.97 -5.74
CA LEU A 148 7.91 15.24 -5.05
C LEU A 148 8.88 16.12 -5.84
N GLN A 149 9.92 15.57 -6.47
CA GLN A 149 10.88 16.37 -7.25
C GLN A 149 10.24 17.10 -8.45
N HIS A 150 9.09 16.63 -8.93
CA HIS A 150 8.32 17.27 -10.00
C HIS A 150 7.22 18.21 -9.49
N THR A 151 7.02 18.31 -8.18
CA THR A 151 6.02 19.19 -7.58
C THR A 151 6.43 20.67 -7.68
N VAL A 152 5.44 21.54 -7.85
CA VAL A 152 5.63 23.00 -7.88
C VAL A 152 6.25 23.45 -6.55
N GLY A 153 7.31 24.26 -6.63
CA GLY A 153 8.07 24.74 -5.47
C GLY A 153 9.33 23.91 -5.16
N ILE A 154 9.34 22.61 -5.48
CA ILE A 154 10.53 21.76 -5.37
C ILE A 154 11.32 21.77 -6.68
N ARG A 155 10.62 21.63 -7.81
CA ARG A 155 11.25 21.60 -9.13
C ARG A 155 12.04 22.88 -9.41
N GLY A 156 13.31 22.70 -9.79
CA GLY A 156 14.21 23.80 -10.16
C GLY A 156 14.72 24.63 -8.98
N PHE A 157 14.77 24.07 -7.77
CA PHE A 157 15.49 24.68 -6.66
C PHE A 157 17.01 24.55 -6.90
N GLU A 158 17.77 25.63 -6.69
CA GLU A 158 19.17 25.76 -7.13
C GLU A 158 20.10 24.64 -6.64
N THR A 159 19.87 24.14 -5.42
CA THR A 159 20.69 23.07 -4.82
C THR A 159 20.14 21.66 -5.04
N MET A 160 19.03 21.53 -5.78
CA MET A 160 18.31 20.26 -5.98
C MET A 160 17.95 20.04 -7.47
N PRO A 161 18.94 19.69 -8.31
CA PRO A 161 18.65 19.23 -9.67
C PRO A 161 17.74 17.99 -9.67
N ILE A 162 17.01 17.79 -10.77
CA ILE A 162 16.18 16.59 -10.94
C ILE A 162 17.10 15.38 -11.02
N ILE A 163 16.83 14.38 -10.18
CA ILE A 163 17.54 13.11 -10.21
C ILE A 163 16.77 12.19 -11.15
N ASP A 164 17.46 11.63 -12.14
CA ASP A 164 16.89 10.59 -12.98
C ASP A 164 16.71 9.32 -12.15
N VAL A 165 15.51 9.17 -11.61
CA VAL A 165 15.10 7.95 -10.94
C VAL A 165 14.58 7.06 -12.04
N ALA A 166 15.33 6.02 -12.41
CA ALA A 166 14.90 5.03 -13.40
C ALA A 166 13.50 4.49 -13.02
N VAL A 167 12.48 5.09 -13.60
CA VAL A 167 11.11 4.61 -13.59
C VAL A 167 11.11 3.54 -14.65
N HIS A 168 10.71 2.32 -14.31
CA HIS A 168 10.43 1.34 -15.35
C HIS A 168 9.25 1.92 -16.14
N GLN A 169 9.53 2.58 -17.27
CA GLN A 169 8.52 2.92 -18.24
C GLN A 169 7.91 1.59 -18.65
N HIS A 170 6.71 1.32 -18.18
CA HIS A 170 5.84 0.44 -18.93
C HIS A 170 5.62 1.15 -20.26
N LEU A 171 6.34 0.75 -21.31
CA LEU A 171 5.94 1.08 -22.68
C LEU A 171 4.50 0.60 -22.81
N LEU A 172 3.55 1.53 -22.73
CA LEU A 172 2.25 1.33 -23.33
C LEU A 172 2.52 1.26 -24.83
N MET A 173 2.66 0.03 -25.35
CA MET A 173 2.55 -0.20 -26.77
C MET A 173 1.11 0.17 -27.13
N VAL A 174 0.92 1.43 -27.53
CA VAL A 174 -0.29 1.82 -28.25
C VAL A 174 -0.21 1.04 -29.55
N HIS A 175 -0.90 -0.10 -29.61
CA HIS A 175 -1.21 -0.72 -30.87
C HIS A 175 -2.13 0.26 -31.60
N THR A 176 -1.54 1.17 -32.38
CA THR A 176 -2.26 1.85 -33.45
C THR A 176 -2.64 0.76 -34.43
N THR A 177 -3.82 0.17 -34.23
CA THR A 177 -4.49 -0.59 -35.27
C THR A 177 -4.74 0.38 -36.42
N THR A 178 -3.81 0.37 -37.36
CA THR A 178 -3.98 0.97 -38.67
C THR A 178 -5.15 0.24 -39.32
N THR A 179 -6.34 0.80 -39.17
CA THR A 179 -7.52 0.43 -39.94
C THR A 179 -7.62 1.41 -41.09
N ALA A 180 -7.31 0.93 -42.29
CA ALA A 180 -7.71 1.59 -43.53
C ALA A 180 -9.21 1.33 -43.79
N PRO A 181 -9.93 2.25 -44.45
CA PRO A 181 -11.38 2.39 -44.32
C PRO A 181 -12.15 1.57 -45.34
N ALA A 182 -13.30 1.02 -44.94
CA ALA A 182 -14.30 0.49 -45.85
C ALA A 182 -15.71 0.99 -45.46
N ALA A 183 -16.13 2.00 -46.22
CA ALA A 183 -17.47 2.38 -46.67
C ALA A 183 -18.74 1.91 -45.91
N ASP A 184 -19.47 2.92 -45.44
CA ASP A 184 -20.93 3.12 -45.39
C ASP A 184 -21.88 2.01 -45.86
N LYS A 185 -22.92 1.75 -45.04
CA LYS A 185 -24.34 1.85 -45.45
C LYS A 185 -25.31 1.91 -44.25
N LYS A 186 -25.84 3.12 -44.04
CA LYS A 186 -27.20 3.56 -43.63
C LYS A 186 -28.16 2.60 -42.88
N ALA A 187 -28.51 3.04 -41.65
CA ALA A 187 -29.84 3.41 -41.13
C ALA A 187 -31.02 2.39 -41.11
N PRO A 188 -32.07 2.54 -40.26
CA PRO A 188 -32.50 3.76 -39.57
C PRO A 188 -32.91 3.64 -38.08
N VAL A 189 -32.97 4.83 -37.48
CA VAL A 189 -33.64 5.24 -36.26
C VAL A 189 -35.17 5.16 -36.43
N THR A 190 -35.89 4.80 -35.37
CA THR A 190 -37.25 5.30 -35.11
C THR A 190 -37.41 5.62 -33.63
N ASP A 191 -37.57 6.91 -33.35
CA ASP A 191 -38.25 7.46 -32.18
C ASP A 191 -39.69 6.92 -32.09
N GLU A 192 -40.20 6.66 -30.88
CA GLU A 192 -41.45 7.31 -30.44
C GLU A 192 -41.73 7.13 -28.94
N ALA A 193 -41.87 8.31 -28.30
CA ALA A 193 -42.89 8.71 -27.34
C ALA A 193 -43.10 7.98 -25.99
N ALA A 194 -42.95 8.77 -24.94
CA ALA A 194 -43.56 8.59 -23.61
C ALA A 194 -45.10 8.65 -23.66
N PRO A 195 -45.78 8.36 -22.52
CA PRO A 195 -46.39 9.50 -21.84
C PRO A 195 -46.19 9.51 -20.32
N ALA A 196 -46.37 10.70 -19.75
CA ALA A 196 -46.30 11.02 -18.33
C ALA A 196 -47.69 11.22 -17.71
N SER A 197 -47.82 10.93 -16.40
CA SER A 197 -48.76 11.56 -15.45
C SER A 197 -48.15 11.46 -14.03
N LYS A 198 -47.64 12.53 -13.38
CA LYS A 198 -48.33 13.53 -12.51
C LYS A 198 -49.26 12.87 -11.45
N ALA A 199 -49.27 13.17 -10.15
CA ALA A 199 -48.62 14.17 -9.30
C ALA A 199 -48.69 13.76 -7.78
N LYS A 200 -47.82 14.41 -6.99
CA LYS A 200 -47.59 14.51 -5.51
C LYS A 200 -48.84 14.94 -4.66
N PRO A 201 -48.80 15.15 -3.29
CA PRO A 201 -47.66 15.43 -2.38
C PRO A 201 -47.66 14.88 -0.92
N ASP A 202 -46.45 14.94 -0.34
CA ASP A 202 -46.00 15.33 1.03
C ASP A 202 -46.78 15.01 2.33
N ALA A 203 -46.04 14.47 3.32
CA ALA A 203 -45.97 15.06 4.68
C ALA A 203 -44.74 14.57 5.48
N LYS A 204 -43.92 15.54 5.92
CA LYS A 204 -42.87 15.45 6.95
C LYS A 204 -43.44 15.08 8.32
N THR A 205 -42.60 14.52 9.20
CA THR A 205 -42.28 15.17 10.50
C THR A 205 -41.06 14.55 11.19
N ASP A 206 -40.17 15.44 11.64
CA ASP A 206 -39.11 15.27 12.62
C ASP A 206 -39.61 14.82 14.01
N GLY A 207 -38.72 14.24 14.82
CA GLY A 207 -39.00 13.99 16.24
C GLY A 207 -37.87 13.32 17.02
N LYS A 208 -36.96 14.14 17.55
CA LYS A 208 -35.86 13.81 18.49
C LYS A 208 -36.37 13.89 19.94
N ALA A 209 -36.08 12.89 20.81
CA ALA A 209 -35.54 13.08 22.18
C ALA A 209 -35.59 11.85 23.13
N LYS A 210 -34.47 11.67 23.84
CA LYS A 210 -34.24 11.26 25.26
C LYS A 210 -34.53 9.83 25.78
N LYS A 211 -33.43 9.10 26.01
CA LYS A 211 -32.74 8.80 27.30
C LYS A 211 -33.56 8.32 28.53
N GLU A 212 -33.29 7.07 28.95
CA GLU A 212 -33.06 6.55 30.33
C GLU A 212 -32.75 5.04 30.21
N ASP A 213 -31.55 4.51 30.48
CA ASP A 213 -30.81 4.22 31.74
C ASP A 213 -31.12 2.84 32.39
N LYS A 214 -30.16 1.90 32.18
CA LYS A 214 -29.71 0.75 33.00
C LYS A 214 -30.63 -0.49 33.24
N PRO A 215 -30.06 -1.69 33.55
CA PRO A 215 -28.77 -1.93 34.20
C PRO A 215 -27.76 -2.87 33.51
N LYS A 216 -26.51 -2.48 33.78
CA LYS A 216 -25.22 -3.19 33.76
C LYS A 216 -25.35 -4.63 34.30
N LYS A 217 -25.09 -5.65 33.47
CA LYS A 217 -24.85 -7.03 33.92
C LYS A 217 -23.38 -7.42 33.70
N GLU A 218 -22.66 -7.29 34.81
CA GLU A 218 -21.59 -8.17 35.30
C GLU A 218 -20.59 -8.76 34.30
N LYS A 219 -19.40 -8.16 34.41
CA LYS A 219 -18.07 -8.71 34.20
C LYS A 219 -17.97 -10.16 34.71
N LYS A 220 -18.25 -11.15 33.84
CA LYS A 220 -17.88 -12.55 34.13
C LYS A 220 -16.37 -12.66 33.96
N ALA A 221 -15.72 -12.99 35.06
CA ALA A 221 -14.28 -13.17 35.15
C ALA A 221 -13.75 -14.00 33.98
N ALA A 222 -12.71 -13.49 33.34
CA ALA A 222 -11.90 -14.27 32.43
C ALA A 222 -11.36 -15.48 33.22
N ALA A 223 -11.92 -16.66 32.94
CA ALA A 223 -11.23 -17.90 33.23
C ALA A 223 -9.87 -17.84 32.51
N PRO A 224 -8.78 -18.29 33.15
CA PRO A 224 -7.46 -18.28 32.53
C PRO A 224 -7.56 -19.03 31.20
N ALA A 225 -7.16 -18.37 30.12
CA ALA A 225 -7.04 -19.00 28.82
C ALA A 225 -6.18 -20.26 29.00
N PRO A 226 -6.63 -21.45 28.53
CA PRO A 226 -5.76 -22.59 28.49
C PRO A 226 -4.54 -22.20 27.64
N VAL A 227 -3.38 -22.49 28.21
CA VAL A 227 -2.05 -22.27 27.65
C VAL A 227 -2.08 -22.75 26.20
N VAL A 228 -2.03 -21.83 25.24
CA VAL A 228 -1.89 -22.19 23.83
C VAL A 228 -0.50 -22.74 23.68
N ASP A 229 -0.42 -24.07 23.59
CA ASP A 229 0.78 -24.80 23.24
C ASP A 229 1.49 -24.14 22.05
N ALA A 230 2.81 -24.12 22.12
CA ALA A 230 3.72 -23.52 21.15
C ALA A 230 3.71 -24.29 19.82
N GLN A 231 2.57 -24.31 19.11
CA GLN A 231 2.49 -24.85 17.76
C GLN A 231 3.15 -23.90 16.74
N PRO A 232 3.80 -24.43 15.69
CA PRO A 232 4.42 -23.62 14.65
C PRO A 232 3.44 -22.64 13.98
N ASP A 233 3.91 -21.46 13.59
CA ASP A 233 3.01 -20.45 13.02
C ASP A 233 2.33 -20.88 11.71
N ILE A 234 2.99 -21.73 10.93
CA ILE A 234 2.42 -22.22 9.67
C ILE A 234 1.23 -23.17 9.87
N THR A 235 1.18 -23.93 10.97
CA THR A 235 0.09 -24.85 11.26
C THR A 235 -1.19 -24.14 11.66
N LYS A 236 -1.06 -22.88 12.12
CA LYS A 236 -2.18 -21.99 12.47
C LYS A 236 -2.91 -21.46 11.23
N LEU A 237 -2.30 -21.51 10.04
CA LEU A 237 -2.95 -21.17 8.77
C LEU A 237 -3.73 -22.37 8.21
N ASP A 238 -4.93 -22.11 7.71
CA ASP A 238 -5.74 -23.11 6.99
C ASP A 238 -5.43 -22.98 5.50
N ILE A 239 -4.44 -23.74 5.03
CA ILE A 239 -4.08 -23.80 3.61
C ILE A 239 -4.69 -25.07 3.02
N ARG A 240 -5.49 -24.90 1.98
CA ARG A 240 -6.16 -26.01 1.28
C ARG A 240 -5.88 -25.99 -0.20
N VAL A 241 -6.00 -27.16 -0.82
CA VAL A 241 -6.04 -27.30 -2.27
C VAL A 241 -7.32 -26.67 -2.80
N GLY A 242 -7.20 -25.84 -3.83
CA GLY A 242 -8.32 -25.19 -4.50
C GLY A 242 -8.29 -25.44 -6.01
N LYS A 243 -9.45 -25.42 -6.65
CA LYS A 243 -9.62 -25.45 -8.10
C LYS A 243 -10.35 -24.21 -8.58
N ILE A 244 -9.75 -23.46 -9.49
CA ILE A 244 -10.39 -22.28 -10.08
C ILE A 244 -11.50 -22.76 -11.02
N VAL A 245 -12.76 -22.60 -10.63
CA VAL A 245 -13.92 -23.02 -11.44
C VAL A 245 -14.36 -21.93 -12.41
N LYS A 246 -14.10 -20.66 -12.08
CA LYS A 246 -14.44 -19.52 -12.91
C LYS A 246 -13.49 -18.37 -12.62
N VAL A 247 -13.13 -17.62 -13.65
CA VAL A 247 -12.25 -16.44 -13.55
C VAL A 247 -12.70 -15.35 -14.52
N TRP A 248 -12.73 -14.11 -14.07
CA TRP A 248 -13.03 -12.94 -14.90
C TRP A 248 -12.25 -11.72 -14.43
N LYS A 249 -12.15 -10.70 -15.30
CA LYS A 249 -11.50 -9.42 -14.93
C LYS A 249 -12.42 -8.63 -14.00
N HIS A 250 -11.83 -8.01 -12.97
CA HIS A 250 -12.57 -7.12 -12.10
C HIS A 250 -13.10 -5.89 -12.88
N GLU A 251 -14.35 -5.50 -12.64
CA GLU A 251 -15.06 -4.48 -13.44
C GLU A 251 -14.36 -3.12 -13.47
N THR A 252 -13.75 -2.73 -12.35
CA THR A 252 -13.10 -1.42 -12.18
C THR A 252 -11.58 -1.49 -11.94
N ALA A 253 -11.00 -2.68 -11.85
CA ALA A 253 -9.60 -2.85 -11.42
C ALA A 253 -8.79 -3.68 -12.43
N ASP A 254 -8.01 -2.99 -13.26
CA ASP A 254 -7.27 -3.58 -14.39
C ASP A 254 -6.21 -4.62 -14.01
N LYS A 255 -5.86 -4.72 -12.72
CA LYS A 255 -4.82 -5.63 -12.21
C LYS A 255 -5.39 -6.83 -11.45
N LEU A 256 -6.70 -6.88 -11.25
CA LEU A 256 -7.35 -7.91 -10.45
C LEU A 256 -8.18 -8.84 -11.33
N TYR A 257 -7.99 -10.14 -11.11
CA TYR A 257 -8.99 -11.13 -11.46
C TYR A 257 -9.91 -11.36 -10.26
N CYS A 258 -11.15 -11.72 -10.56
CA CYS A 258 -12.11 -12.28 -9.63
C CYS A 258 -12.26 -13.75 -9.98
N GLU A 259 -12.11 -14.62 -8.98
CA GLU A 259 -12.18 -16.07 -9.11
C GLU A 259 -13.29 -16.64 -8.22
N GLU A 260 -13.94 -17.68 -8.73
CA GLU A 260 -14.64 -18.66 -7.91
C GLU A 260 -13.71 -19.87 -7.78
N ILE A 261 -13.30 -20.19 -6.56
CA ILE A 261 -12.36 -21.27 -6.28
C ILE A 261 -13.04 -22.32 -5.39
N ASP A 262 -13.19 -23.53 -5.90
CA ASP A 262 -13.66 -24.68 -5.14
C ASP A 262 -12.55 -25.14 -4.19
N VAL A 263 -12.82 -25.07 -2.89
CA VAL A 263 -11.93 -25.51 -1.80
C VAL A 263 -12.59 -26.61 -0.96
N GLY A 264 -13.46 -27.42 -1.58
CA GLY A 264 -14.16 -28.55 -0.95
C GLY A 264 -15.19 -28.13 0.11
N GLU A 265 -15.74 -26.92 -0.02
CA GLU A 265 -16.85 -26.41 0.78
C GLU A 265 -18.17 -26.51 -0.02
N ASP A 266 -19.31 -26.24 0.63
CA ASP A 266 -20.63 -26.29 -0.02
C ASP A 266 -20.77 -25.36 -1.24
N ALA A 267 -20.00 -24.27 -1.26
CA ALA A 267 -19.95 -23.33 -2.37
C ALA A 267 -18.51 -22.88 -2.65
N PRO A 268 -18.15 -22.60 -3.92
CA PRO A 268 -16.88 -21.98 -4.27
C PRO A 268 -16.69 -20.64 -3.55
N ARG A 269 -15.47 -20.37 -3.13
CA ARG A 269 -15.12 -19.08 -2.52
C ARG A 269 -14.85 -18.03 -3.57
N GLN A 270 -15.36 -16.83 -3.32
CA GLN A 270 -15.00 -15.65 -4.10
C GLN A 270 -13.65 -15.12 -3.63
N ILE A 271 -12.67 -15.12 -4.53
CA ILE A 271 -11.32 -14.64 -4.27
C ILE A 271 -10.98 -13.62 -5.34
N ALA A 272 -10.16 -12.62 -4.99
CA ALA A 272 -9.60 -11.71 -5.97
C ALA A 272 -8.07 -11.76 -5.89
N SER A 273 -7.45 -11.94 -7.05
CA SER A 273 -6.00 -12.10 -7.17
C SER A 273 -5.38 -11.07 -8.12
N GLY A 274 -4.15 -10.64 -7.79
CA GLY A 274 -3.38 -9.67 -8.58
C GLY A 274 -2.65 -10.28 -9.78
N LEU A 275 -3.25 -11.27 -10.46
CA LEU A 275 -2.55 -12.14 -11.42
C LEU A 275 -2.70 -11.73 -12.90
N VAL A 276 -3.40 -10.63 -13.20
CA VAL A 276 -3.67 -10.16 -14.58
C VAL A 276 -2.40 -9.97 -15.41
N LYS A 277 -1.30 -9.56 -14.80
CA LYS A 277 -0.01 -9.36 -15.49
C LYS A 277 0.78 -10.64 -15.71
N HIS A 278 0.39 -11.74 -15.07
CA HIS A 278 1.16 -12.98 -15.01
C HIS A 278 0.49 -14.14 -15.75
N TYR A 279 -0.84 -14.13 -15.81
CA TYR A 279 -1.63 -15.21 -16.43
C TYR A 279 -2.77 -14.66 -17.29
N SER A 280 -3.03 -15.32 -18.42
CA SER A 280 -4.27 -15.14 -19.17
C SER A 280 -5.45 -15.85 -18.46
N LEU A 281 -6.69 -15.46 -18.79
CA LEU A 281 -7.89 -16.13 -18.26
C LEU A 281 -7.88 -17.64 -18.55
N GLU A 282 -7.48 -18.02 -19.75
CA GLU A 282 -7.39 -19.42 -20.20
C GLU A 282 -6.37 -20.24 -19.39
N GLN A 283 -5.30 -19.61 -18.88
CA GLN A 283 -4.29 -20.28 -18.05
C GLN A 283 -4.71 -20.40 -16.57
N MET A 284 -5.74 -19.66 -16.17
CA MET A 284 -6.27 -19.61 -14.80
C MET A 284 -7.44 -20.58 -14.63
N GLU A 285 -8.34 -20.63 -15.63
CA GLU A 285 -9.54 -21.44 -15.56
C GLU A 285 -9.20 -22.94 -15.47
N GLY A 286 -9.81 -23.63 -14.50
CA GLY A 286 -9.57 -25.05 -14.24
C GLY A 286 -8.25 -25.38 -13.54
N ARG A 287 -7.40 -24.38 -13.24
CA ARG A 287 -6.10 -24.60 -12.60
C ARG A 287 -6.25 -24.99 -11.13
N MET A 288 -5.38 -25.89 -10.67
CA MET A 288 -5.24 -26.26 -9.27
C MET A 288 -4.24 -25.33 -8.56
N CYS A 289 -4.56 -24.87 -7.36
CA CYS A 289 -3.74 -23.95 -6.58
C CYS A 289 -3.85 -24.22 -5.08
N LEU A 290 -3.03 -23.56 -4.27
CA LEU A 290 -3.19 -23.53 -2.82
C LEU A 290 -3.87 -22.23 -2.37
N VAL A 291 -4.80 -22.34 -1.42
CA VAL A 291 -5.64 -21.23 -0.94
C VAL A 291 -5.58 -21.14 0.58
N MET A 292 -5.28 -19.95 1.09
CA MET A 292 -5.40 -19.60 2.51
C MET A 292 -6.86 -19.27 2.84
N CYS A 293 -7.51 -20.14 3.61
CA CYS A 293 -8.95 -20.14 3.86
C CYS A 293 -9.36 -19.47 5.18
N ASN A 294 -8.45 -19.33 6.15
CA ASN A 294 -8.76 -18.72 7.46
C ASN A 294 -8.29 -17.27 7.60
N LEU A 295 -8.17 -16.55 6.48
CA LEU A 295 -7.97 -15.10 6.50
C LEU A 295 -9.30 -14.38 6.65
N LYS A 296 -9.29 -13.23 7.32
CA LYS A 296 -10.47 -12.37 7.38
C LYS A 296 -10.77 -11.82 6.00
N ALA A 297 -12.03 -11.93 5.57
CA ALA A 297 -12.46 -11.42 4.28
C ALA A 297 -12.15 -9.92 4.15
N ARG A 298 -11.60 -9.52 3.00
CA ARG A 298 -11.21 -8.13 2.72
C ARG A 298 -11.82 -7.70 1.38
N ALA A 299 -12.36 -6.48 1.36
CA ALA A 299 -12.80 -5.85 0.12
C ALA A 299 -11.58 -5.31 -0.66
N LEU A 300 -11.41 -5.77 -1.90
CA LEU A 300 -10.43 -5.29 -2.86
C LEU A 300 -11.18 -4.56 -3.97
N VAL A 301 -11.11 -3.23 -3.97
CA VAL A 301 -11.81 -2.36 -4.94
C VAL A 301 -13.33 -2.65 -5.02
N GLY A 302 -13.94 -2.98 -3.88
CA GLY A 302 -15.37 -3.28 -3.77
C GLY A 302 -15.72 -4.77 -3.86
N PHE A 303 -14.83 -5.62 -4.39
CA PHE A 303 -15.03 -7.07 -4.42
C PHE A 303 -14.56 -7.73 -3.12
N LYS A 304 -15.42 -8.55 -2.49
CA LYS A 304 -15.13 -9.18 -1.20
C LYS A 304 -14.36 -10.49 -1.42
N SER A 305 -13.06 -10.48 -1.13
CA SER A 305 -12.21 -11.68 -1.20
C SER A 305 -12.27 -12.49 0.10
N HIS A 306 -12.59 -13.78 -0.02
CA HIS A 306 -12.75 -14.75 1.06
C HIS A 306 -11.56 -15.72 1.19
N GLY A 307 -10.39 -15.30 0.72
CA GLY A 307 -9.16 -16.06 0.82
C GLY A 307 -8.02 -15.38 0.08
N MET A 308 -6.91 -16.09 -0.02
CA MET A 308 -5.74 -15.67 -0.80
C MET A 308 -5.11 -16.88 -1.47
N VAL A 309 -4.87 -16.79 -2.78
CA VAL A 309 -4.12 -17.78 -3.54
C VAL A 309 -2.64 -17.65 -3.21
N LEU A 310 -1.98 -18.76 -2.88
CA LEU A 310 -0.55 -18.80 -2.59
C LEU A 310 0.27 -18.95 -3.88
N CYS A 311 1.20 -18.02 -4.10
CA CYS A 311 2.09 -18.03 -5.26
C CYS A 311 3.55 -18.01 -4.83
N ALA A 312 4.41 -18.68 -5.59
CA ALA A 312 5.84 -18.46 -5.56
C ALA A 312 6.17 -17.18 -6.32
N VAL A 313 7.09 -16.39 -5.78
CA VAL A 313 7.55 -15.14 -6.38
C VAL A 313 9.07 -15.10 -6.36
N LYS A 314 9.65 -14.72 -7.49
CA LYS A 314 11.08 -14.48 -7.62
C LYS A 314 11.31 -13.19 -8.37
N THR A 315 12.15 -12.34 -7.81
CA THR A 315 12.58 -11.10 -8.43
C THR A 315 13.94 -11.38 -9.07
N ASP A 316 14.02 -11.29 -10.40
CA ASP A 316 15.29 -11.40 -11.12
C ASP A 316 16.18 -10.19 -10.84
N ALA A 317 17.47 -10.27 -11.20
CA ALA A 317 18.45 -9.21 -10.98
C ALA A 317 18.04 -7.86 -11.60
N ASP A 318 17.27 -7.91 -12.70
CA ASP A 318 16.74 -6.74 -13.41
C ASP A 318 15.48 -6.15 -12.75
N GLY A 319 15.05 -6.68 -11.59
CA GLY A 319 13.87 -6.21 -10.86
C GLY A 319 12.54 -6.72 -11.38
N THR A 320 12.53 -7.61 -12.38
CA THR A 320 11.30 -8.23 -12.89
C THR A 320 10.80 -9.29 -11.91
N GLU A 321 9.58 -9.12 -11.40
CA GLU A 321 8.92 -10.14 -10.59
C GLU A 321 8.24 -11.19 -11.47
N LYS A 322 8.70 -12.44 -11.34
CA LYS A 322 8.00 -13.62 -11.86
C LYS A 322 7.11 -14.17 -10.75
N VAL A 323 5.89 -14.54 -11.11
CA VAL A 323 4.90 -15.12 -10.19
C VAL A 323 4.42 -16.45 -10.76
N ALA A 324 4.51 -17.50 -9.96
CA ALA A 324 4.10 -18.85 -10.29
C ALA A 324 3.13 -19.40 -9.25
N PHE A 325 2.13 -20.14 -9.68
CA PHE A 325 1.26 -20.87 -8.75
C PHE A 325 2.07 -21.89 -7.96
N VAL A 326 1.74 -22.05 -6.69
CA VAL A 326 2.08 -23.27 -5.96
C VAL A 326 1.01 -24.30 -6.28
N GLU A 327 1.39 -25.33 -7.02
CA GLU A 327 0.48 -26.35 -7.52
C GLU A 327 0.58 -27.61 -6.65
N PRO A 328 -0.54 -28.22 -6.30
CA PRO A 328 -0.54 -29.53 -5.68
C PRO A 328 -0.19 -30.61 -6.72
N PRO A 329 0.30 -31.79 -6.29
CA PRO A 329 0.62 -32.88 -7.20
C PRO A 329 -0.64 -33.45 -7.87
N ALA A 330 -0.43 -34.14 -9.00
CA ALA A 330 -1.50 -34.84 -9.70
C ALA A 330 -2.15 -35.89 -8.77
N GLY A 331 -3.44 -35.72 -8.47
CA GLY A 331 -4.20 -36.60 -7.58
C GLY A 331 -4.69 -35.93 -6.28
N ALA A 332 -4.19 -34.74 -5.95
CA ALA A 332 -4.73 -33.96 -4.83
C ALA A 332 -6.15 -33.47 -5.11
N LYS A 333 -7.00 -33.45 -4.08
CA LYS A 333 -8.43 -33.10 -4.23
C LYS A 333 -8.71 -31.69 -3.71
N PRO A 334 -9.62 -30.91 -4.34
CA PRO A 334 -10.11 -29.66 -3.77
C PRO A 334 -10.58 -29.84 -2.31
N GLY A 335 -10.18 -28.91 -1.45
CA GLY A 335 -10.44 -28.90 -0.02
C GLY A 335 -9.50 -29.73 0.85
N GLU A 336 -8.59 -30.48 0.25
CA GLU A 336 -7.55 -31.17 0.99
C GLU A 336 -6.65 -30.16 1.72
N ARG A 337 -6.50 -30.33 3.04
CA ARG A 337 -5.65 -29.47 3.86
C ARG A 337 -4.19 -29.86 3.69
N ILE A 338 -3.34 -28.85 3.52
CA ILE A 338 -1.90 -29.04 3.44
C ILE A 338 -1.34 -29.37 4.82
N VAL A 339 -0.56 -30.45 4.88
CA VAL A 339 0.20 -30.87 6.05
C VAL A 339 1.67 -30.56 5.83
N TYR A 340 2.41 -30.34 6.92
CA TYR A 340 3.83 -30.00 6.84
C TYR A 340 4.65 -31.15 7.43
N GLU A 341 5.71 -31.54 6.73
CA GLU A 341 6.55 -32.67 7.14
C GLU A 341 7.08 -32.47 8.58
N GLY A 342 6.67 -33.32 9.52
CA GLY A 342 7.12 -33.26 10.92
C GLY A 342 6.48 -32.17 11.79
N LEU A 343 5.47 -31.44 11.31
CA LEU A 343 4.72 -30.46 12.13
C LEU A 343 3.26 -30.86 12.27
N THR A 344 2.73 -30.73 13.48
CA THR A 344 1.32 -30.96 13.80
C THR A 344 0.71 -29.70 14.41
N GLY A 345 -0.49 -29.33 13.97
CA GLY A 345 -1.22 -28.22 14.57
C GLY A 345 -2.58 -27.94 13.92
N GLU A 346 -3.39 -27.16 14.61
CA GLU A 346 -4.76 -26.84 14.24
C GLU A 346 -4.88 -25.41 13.73
N PRO A 347 -5.71 -25.18 12.69
CA PRO A 347 -5.88 -23.86 12.11
C PRO A 347 -6.66 -22.98 13.08
N LEU A 348 -6.23 -21.73 13.21
CA LEU A 348 -6.92 -20.76 14.06
C LEU A 348 -8.12 -20.14 13.33
N SER A 349 -9.03 -19.57 14.12
CA SER A 349 -10.14 -18.78 13.55
C SER A 349 -9.63 -17.50 12.86
N PRO A 350 -10.38 -16.93 11.89
CA PRO A 350 -9.95 -15.72 11.19
C PRO A 350 -9.63 -14.52 12.09
N ALA A 351 -10.36 -14.37 13.20
CA ALA A 351 -10.11 -13.30 14.17
C ALA A 351 -8.78 -13.49 14.93
N GLN A 352 -8.43 -14.74 15.25
CA GLN A 352 -7.18 -15.06 15.93
C GLN A 352 -5.98 -14.90 15.00
N VAL A 353 -6.11 -15.29 13.73
CA VAL A 353 -5.08 -15.12 12.69
C VAL A 353 -4.71 -13.64 12.52
N GLU A 354 -5.71 -12.76 12.45
CA GLU A 354 -5.50 -11.31 12.36
C GLU A 354 -4.88 -10.73 13.65
N LYS A 355 -5.42 -11.11 14.82
CA LYS A 355 -4.96 -10.60 16.12
C LYS A 355 -3.51 -10.98 16.43
N GLN A 356 -3.11 -12.20 16.07
CA GLN A 356 -1.74 -12.70 16.30
C GLN A 356 -0.79 -12.40 15.14
N LYS A 357 -1.27 -11.74 14.06
CA LYS A 357 -0.48 -11.45 12.84
C LYS A 357 0.18 -12.70 12.24
N VAL A 358 -0.50 -13.85 12.31
CA VAL A 358 0.04 -15.17 11.93
C VAL A 358 0.52 -15.19 10.48
N LEU A 359 -0.17 -14.49 9.57
CA LEU A 359 0.25 -14.40 8.16
C LEU A 359 1.64 -13.76 8.02
N VAL A 360 1.96 -12.75 8.84
CA VAL A 360 3.25 -12.06 8.79
C VAL A 360 4.34 -12.98 9.37
N THR A 361 4.10 -13.59 10.53
CA THR A 361 5.10 -14.43 11.20
C THR A 361 5.32 -15.76 10.47
N ALA A 362 4.27 -16.39 9.94
CA ALA A 362 4.39 -17.55 9.08
C ALA A 362 5.04 -17.20 7.73
N GLY A 363 4.76 -16.02 7.18
CA GLY A 363 5.30 -15.53 5.91
C GLY A 363 6.83 -15.45 5.86
N GLU A 364 7.49 -15.14 6.97
CA GLU A 364 8.96 -15.09 7.04
C GLU A 364 9.64 -16.44 6.73
N GLY A 365 8.94 -17.56 6.93
CA GLY A 365 9.44 -18.90 6.66
C GLY A 365 9.06 -19.46 5.29
N LEU A 366 8.18 -18.81 4.54
CA LEU A 366 7.60 -19.34 3.30
C LEU A 366 8.56 -19.19 2.10
N LYS A 367 9.08 -20.31 1.60
CA LYS A 367 10.00 -20.34 0.45
C LYS A 367 9.78 -21.59 -0.41
N SER A 368 10.31 -21.55 -1.63
CA SER A 368 10.49 -22.75 -2.47
C SER A 368 11.94 -23.20 -2.42
N ASP A 369 12.18 -24.50 -2.54
CA ASP A 369 13.53 -25.06 -2.60
C ASP A 369 14.16 -24.96 -4.01
N ALA A 370 15.35 -25.55 -4.18
CA ALA A 370 16.06 -25.58 -5.45
C ALA A 370 15.33 -26.37 -6.56
N THR A 371 14.40 -27.24 -6.18
CA THR A 371 13.57 -28.03 -7.09
C THR A 371 12.19 -27.41 -7.33
N GLY A 372 11.85 -26.33 -6.61
CA GLY A 372 10.57 -25.64 -6.70
C GLY A 372 9.52 -26.15 -5.70
N ILE A 373 9.86 -27.09 -4.81
CA ILE A 373 8.94 -27.59 -3.79
C ILE A 373 8.66 -26.49 -2.77
N ALA A 374 7.39 -26.28 -2.44
CA ALA A 374 6.96 -25.33 -1.43
C ALA A 374 7.31 -25.82 -0.02
N MET A 375 7.96 -24.96 0.76
CA MET A 375 8.41 -25.26 2.11
C MET A 375 8.15 -24.08 3.05
N TRP A 376 7.93 -24.41 4.32
CA TRP A 376 8.04 -23.45 5.41
C TRP A 376 9.25 -23.81 6.26
N LYS A 377 10.27 -22.93 6.28
CA LYS A 377 11.61 -23.24 6.79
C LYS A 377 12.15 -24.50 6.11
N ASP A 378 12.23 -25.61 6.82
CA ASP A 378 12.74 -26.89 6.30
C ASP A 378 11.62 -27.95 6.17
N HIS A 379 10.35 -27.55 6.33
CA HIS A 379 9.19 -28.43 6.30
C HIS A 379 8.43 -28.30 4.98
N LYS A 380 8.33 -29.39 4.22
CA LYS A 380 7.66 -29.42 2.91
C LYS A 380 6.14 -29.37 3.03
N PHE A 381 5.50 -28.74 2.06
CA PHE A 381 4.05 -28.72 1.89
C PHE A 381 3.62 -30.04 1.27
N MET A 382 2.87 -30.85 2.02
CA MET A 382 2.47 -32.20 1.63
C MET A 382 0.95 -32.31 1.49
N THR A 383 0.56 -33.09 0.51
CA THR A 383 -0.79 -33.65 0.32
C THR A 383 -0.69 -35.18 0.43
N SER A 384 -1.83 -35.85 0.46
CA SER A 384 -1.96 -37.30 0.33
C SER A 384 -1.34 -37.86 -0.96
N ALA A 385 -1.25 -37.05 -2.02
CA ALA A 385 -0.67 -37.41 -3.31
C ALA A 385 0.80 -36.98 -3.47
N GLY A 386 1.39 -36.27 -2.49
CA GLY A 386 2.80 -35.86 -2.52
C GLY A 386 3.05 -34.36 -2.25
N PRO A 387 4.27 -33.85 -2.53
CA PRO A 387 4.66 -32.47 -2.25
C PRO A 387 4.04 -31.48 -3.25
N CYS A 388 3.69 -30.28 -2.75
CA CYS A 388 3.28 -29.16 -3.59
C CYS A 388 4.50 -28.42 -4.15
N SER A 389 4.44 -27.98 -5.40
CA SER A 389 5.58 -27.34 -6.06
C SER A 389 5.15 -26.21 -6.99
N SER A 390 6.03 -25.24 -7.17
CA SER A 390 5.94 -24.23 -8.22
C SER A 390 6.86 -24.65 -9.38
N PRO A 391 6.34 -25.02 -10.55
CA PRO A 391 7.15 -25.57 -11.65
C PRO A 391 8.09 -24.56 -12.29
N SER A 392 7.79 -23.26 -12.20
CA SER A 392 8.52 -22.21 -12.92
C SER A 392 9.45 -21.36 -12.04
N ILE A 393 9.31 -21.45 -10.72
CA ILE A 393 10.08 -20.65 -9.76
C ILE A 393 10.71 -21.55 -8.70
N THR A 394 12.04 -21.57 -8.68
CA THR A 394 12.88 -22.21 -7.67
C THR A 394 13.60 -21.16 -6.83
N ASN A 395 13.82 -21.47 -5.54
CA ASN A 395 14.39 -20.54 -4.56
C ASN A 395 13.66 -19.18 -4.48
N GLY A 396 12.35 -19.17 -4.71
CA GLY A 396 11.48 -18.01 -4.58
C GLY A 396 10.78 -17.94 -3.22
N ILE A 397 10.25 -16.77 -2.88
CA ILE A 397 9.46 -16.52 -1.67
C ILE A 397 8.00 -16.89 -1.98
N LEU A 398 7.28 -17.55 -1.06
CA LEU A 398 5.84 -17.79 -1.25
C LEU A 398 5.05 -16.70 -0.54
N ARG A 399 4.06 -16.11 -1.22
CA ARG A 399 3.20 -15.07 -0.67
C ARG A 399 1.80 -15.06 -1.26
#